data_AF-A0A173LR24-F1
#
_entry.id   AF-A0A173LR24-F1
#
_cell.length_a   1.000
_cell.length_b   1.000
_cell.length_c   1.000
_cell.angle_alpha   90.00
_cell.angle_beta   90.00
_cell.angle_gamma   90.00
#
_symmetry.space_group_name_H-M   'P 1'
#
loop_
_entity.id
_entity.type
_entity.pdbx_description
1 polymer ?
#
loop_
_entity_poly.entity_id
_entity_poly.type
_entity_poly.pdbx_seq_one_letter_code
_entity_poly.pdbx_strand_id
1 'polypeptide(L)'
;MTTPGIRSRSRRLAAFVPLLALGLTLSPASADAQSAVALGGPEACVPFGTAQLPPGLPSGAGQFGLDNLPTYDGAHAPSRVDLRTPRTQFNRFYEFALVEGAMLTRPRSGDAQPWRHVPTPSCLRGNIVAISVDDDEMVAVDDRGWMYTMDNVSQDPITWNWTSAWGAMLWSAPGQKVPGSTADGAPSGIENNSWALSVASPWDTKEYTDIAGRTHPVGLAKMTMVPALTGDGSRITYADPWLPNDNSYEIGGPLGGRFISSSLSASGSTTFVMNKYGDMYTRTFDFDSSGSDSVFFRYSWEDQSHKPSASNLIFELFDRGTAAVQLPAPDWAQQPKIDGEITSTISINTTGPGPDRRELRVEGRRDGVTGFWHKMLTDAEWTFEATGEELHDDLIDNAPTDRSVDTLAPPSPWGFTASLPSRDAMVDADLLLDIGLPYSVVDPRLLDAAGQAAAPSGYELHVDGFDPAATTRAASVTTPDGETIPVQLHSADGMRMYPRAAGLDAQPRHLIGAVELAPEVFDARGSDPAVAAFVDGWMKGKRIAPITMSATDSDLVVR
;
A
#
# COMPACT_ATOMS: atom_id res chain seq x y z
N MET A 1 41.15 -47.19 36.10
CA MET A 1 39.71 -47.18 35.75
C MET A 1 39.39 -45.78 35.28
N THR A 2 39.34 -45.62 33.97
CA THR A 2 39.42 -44.36 33.24
C THR A 2 38.16 -44.25 32.40
N THR A 3 37.32 -43.27 32.72
CA THR A 3 36.07 -42.95 32.01
C THR A 3 36.36 -41.86 30.97
N PRO A 4 35.92 -41.97 29.70
CA PRO A 4 36.33 -41.07 28.63
C PRO A 4 35.45 -39.82 28.54
N GLY A 5 36.09 -38.69 28.25
CA GLY A 5 35.44 -37.40 28.01
C GLY A 5 34.79 -37.30 26.63
N ILE A 6 33.61 -36.68 26.60
CA ILE A 6 32.89 -36.31 25.38
C ILE A 6 33.47 -34.99 24.87
N ARG A 7 34.15 -35.05 23.71
CA ARG A 7 34.58 -33.88 22.94
C ARG A 7 33.39 -33.32 22.16
N SER A 8 32.95 -32.11 22.47
CA SER A 8 32.13 -31.34 21.55
C SER A 8 33.01 -30.84 20.39
N ARG A 9 32.64 -31.18 19.16
CA ARG A 9 33.24 -30.59 17.96
C ARG A 9 32.41 -29.39 17.56
N SER A 10 32.87 -28.19 17.93
CA SER A 10 32.43 -26.95 17.31
C SER A 10 32.96 -26.92 15.87
N ARG A 11 32.08 -27.12 14.89
CA ARG A 11 32.38 -26.77 13.49
C ARG A 11 32.06 -25.29 13.30
N ARG A 12 33.06 -24.43 13.52
CA ARG A 12 33.10 -23.12 12.87
C ARG A 12 33.58 -23.34 11.44
N LEU A 13 32.66 -23.34 10.48
CA LEU A 13 33.00 -23.05 9.09
C LEU A 13 32.64 -21.59 8.84
N ALA A 14 33.64 -20.73 8.98
CA ALA A 14 33.63 -19.43 8.32
C ALA A 14 33.95 -19.70 6.84
N ALA A 15 32.92 -19.86 6.02
CA ALA A 15 33.09 -19.81 4.57
C ALA A 15 32.98 -18.34 4.16
N PHE A 16 34.15 -17.71 3.96
CA PHE A 16 34.24 -16.49 3.16
C PHE A 16 33.81 -16.85 1.74
N VAL A 17 32.58 -16.52 1.37
CA VAL A 17 32.17 -16.46 -0.03
C VAL A 17 32.79 -15.18 -0.60
N PRO A 18 33.65 -15.26 -1.63
CA PRO A 18 34.15 -14.06 -2.27
C PRO A 18 32.96 -13.38 -2.95
N LEU A 19 32.70 -12.12 -2.60
CA LEU A 19 31.86 -11.23 -3.39
C LEU A 19 32.42 -11.25 -4.83
N LEU A 20 31.76 -11.99 -5.72
CA LEU A 20 31.90 -11.73 -7.14
C LEU A 20 31.30 -10.34 -7.33
N ALA A 21 32.16 -9.37 -7.62
CA ALA A 21 31.72 -8.12 -8.22
C ALA A 21 31.03 -8.49 -9.54
N LEU A 22 29.70 -8.65 -9.52
CA LEU A 22 28.91 -8.58 -10.73
C LEU A 22 29.13 -7.17 -11.26
N GLY A 23 29.98 -7.06 -12.28
CA GLY A 23 29.96 -5.90 -13.14
C GLY A 23 28.54 -5.78 -13.67
N LEU A 24 27.82 -4.75 -13.20
CA LEU A 24 26.59 -4.25 -13.78
C LEU A 24 26.91 -3.91 -15.24
N THR A 25 26.77 -4.90 -16.12
CA THR A 25 26.67 -4.65 -17.54
C THR A 25 25.29 -4.09 -17.75
N LEU A 26 25.21 -2.76 -17.74
CA LEU A 26 24.10 -2.00 -18.29
C LEU A 26 23.92 -2.49 -19.73
N SER A 27 23.06 -3.48 -19.94
CA SER A 27 22.57 -3.77 -21.28
C SER A 27 21.80 -2.52 -21.70
N PRO A 28 22.12 -1.90 -22.85
CA PRO A 28 21.29 -0.84 -23.37
C PRO A 28 20.00 -1.51 -23.80
N ALA A 29 19.01 -1.53 -22.92
CA ALA A 29 17.64 -1.75 -23.35
C ALA A 29 17.37 -0.68 -24.40
N SER A 30 17.07 -1.15 -25.62
CA SER A 30 16.71 -0.33 -26.76
C SER A 30 15.71 0.73 -26.30
N ALA A 31 16.15 1.98 -26.25
CA ALA A 31 15.34 3.13 -25.91
C ALA A 31 14.38 3.44 -27.06
N ASP A 32 13.38 2.57 -27.24
CA ASP A 32 12.11 2.90 -27.90
C ASP A 32 11.01 2.98 -26.85
N ALA A 33 11.33 3.52 -25.66
CA ALA A 33 10.34 4.23 -24.87
C ALA A 33 10.18 5.59 -25.56
N GLN A 34 9.22 5.67 -26.48
CA GLN A 34 8.73 6.95 -26.98
C GLN A 34 8.46 7.82 -25.75
N SER A 35 9.35 8.79 -25.53
CA SER A 35 9.06 9.94 -24.70
C SER A 35 7.92 10.66 -25.41
N ALA A 36 6.70 10.30 -25.03
CA ALA A 36 5.58 11.20 -25.20
C ALA A 36 5.99 12.46 -24.43
N VAL A 37 6.42 13.47 -25.18
CA VAL A 37 6.52 14.84 -24.68
C VAL A 37 5.11 15.21 -24.25
N ALA A 38 4.80 14.99 -22.98
CA ALA A 38 3.53 15.37 -22.41
C ALA A 38 3.45 16.91 -22.44
N LEU A 39 2.38 17.41 -23.04
CA LEU A 39 1.94 18.80 -22.96
C LEU A 39 1.87 19.22 -21.48
N GLY A 40 2.76 20.13 -21.06
CA GLY A 40 2.73 20.86 -19.79
C GLY A 40 2.98 20.03 -18.52
N GLY A 41 4.17 20.20 -17.91
CA GLY A 41 4.47 19.70 -16.56
C GLY A 41 3.64 20.38 -15.44
N PRO A 42 3.93 20.08 -14.17
CA PRO A 42 3.31 20.80 -13.06
C PRO A 42 3.68 22.28 -13.09
N GLU A 43 2.93 23.11 -12.38
CA GLU A 43 3.14 24.55 -12.34
C GLU A 43 4.56 24.92 -11.85
N ALA A 44 5.35 25.55 -12.71
CA ALA A 44 6.76 25.84 -12.47
C ALA A 44 7.02 26.86 -11.33
N CYS A 45 5.96 27.52 -10.82
CA CYS A 45 6.08 28.48 -9.71
C CYS A 45 6.10 27.80 -8.34
N VAL A 46 5.80 26.50 -8.28
CA VAL A 46 5.82 25.74 -7.02
C VAL A 46 7.27 25.41 -6.67
N PRO A 47 7.74 25.74 -5.45
CA PRO A 47 9.12 25.51 -5.05
C PRO A 47 9.39 24.01 -4.83
N PHE A 48 10.65 23.66 -4.55
CA PHE A 48 11.00 22.35 -3.99
C PHE A 48 10.91 22.44 -2.46
N GLY A 49 9.93 21.75 -1.88
CA GLY A 49 9.60 21.77 -0.44
C GLY A 49 10.28 20.68 0.37
N THR A 50 9.73 20.38 1.55
CA THR A 50 10.31 19.43 2.53
C THR A 50 9.54 18.13 2.72
N ALA A 51 8.48 17.88 1.95
CA ALA A 51 7.67 16.67 2.06
C ALA A 51 8.54 15.39 2.13
N GLN A 52 8.23 14.51 3.09
CA GLN A 52 8.98 13.28 3.42
C GLN A 52 10.49 13.43 3.73
N LEU A 53 11.05 14.63 3.87
CA LEU A 53 12.46 14.78 4.25
C LEU A 53 12.64 14.38 5.73
N PRO A 54 13.42 13.33 6.04
CA PRO A 54 13.60 12.88 7.41
C PRO A 54 14.39 13.91 8.23
N PRO A 55 14.11 14.07 9.54
CA PRO A 55 13.13 13.32 10.33
C PRO A 55 11.71 13.93 10.35
N GLY A 56 11.41 14.90 9.49
CA GLY A 56 10.23 15.75 9.60
C GLY A 56 10.19 16.60 10.88
N LEU A 57 9.15 17.41 11.03
CA LEU A 57 8.87 18.12 12.27
C LEU A 57 7.87 17.31 13.12
N PRO A 58 7.99 17.29 14.46
CA PRO A 58 6.98 16.65 15.30
C PRO A 58 5.59 17.26 15.08
N SER A 59 4.59 16.42 14.81
CA SER A 59 3.19 16.84 14.72
C SER A 59 2.73 17.49 16.04
N GLY A 60 1.95 18.57 15.97
CA GLY A 60 1.39 19.25 17.12
C GLY A 60 0.35 20.32 16.75
N ALA A 61 -0.56 20.62 17.67
CA ALA A 61 -1.60 21.64 17.45
C ALA A 61 -1.07 23.09 17.46
N GLY A 62 0.14 23.33 16.93
CA GLY A 62 0.77 24.63 16.84
C GLY A 62 -0.01 25.56 15.91
N GLN A 63 -0.22 26.81 16.34
CA GLN A 63 -0.99 27.83 15.62
C GLN A 63 -0.14 29.07 15.29
N PHE A 64 1.18 29.00 15.49
CA PHE A 64 2.05 30.15 15.24
C PHE A 64 2.05 30.51 13.74
N GLY A 65 1.71 31.76 13.46
CA GLY A 65 1.54 32.25 12.09
C GLY A 65 0.10 32.17 11.56
N LEU A 66 -0.82 31.49 12.24
CA LEU A 66 -2.23 31.41 11.84
C LEU A 66 -2.87 32.80 11.73
N ASP A 67 -2.63 33.67 12.72
CA ASP A 67 -3.19 35.03 12.74
C ASP A 67 -2.63 35.94 11.63
N ASN A 68 -1.52 35.57 11.02
CA ASN A 68 -0.94 36.27 9.88
C ASN A 68 -1.63 35.90 8.55
N LEU A 69 -2.39 34.80 8.53
CA LEU A 69 -3.12 34.36 7.35
C LEU A 69 -4.37 35.24 7.15
N PRO A 70 -4.64 35.75 5.94
CA PRO A 70 -5.82 36.55 5.68
C PRO A 70 -7.11 35.79 6.00
N THR A 71 -8.02 36.43 6.72
CA THR A 71 -9.38 35.91 6.93
C THR A 71 -10.12 35.81 5.60
N TYR A 72 -10.92 34.76 5.45
CA TYR A 72 -11.85 34.59 4.35
C TYR A 72 -13.20 35.20 4.72
N ASP A 73 -13.59 36.26 4.02
CA ASP A 73 -14.85 36.98 4.23
C ASP A 73 -15.94 36.58 3.21
N GLY A 74 -15.68 35.57 2.37
CA GLY A 74 -16.62 35.09 1.37
C GLY A 74 -17.75 34.23 1.95
N ALA A 75 -18.76 33.96 1.13
CA ALA A 75 -19.85 33.06 1.49
C ALA A 75 -19.45 31.59 1.30
N HIS A 76 -20.34 30.66 1.64
CA HIS A 76 -20.24 29.23 1.32
C HIS A 76 -19.12 28.44 2.00
N ALA A 77 -18.33 29.05 2.90
CA ALA A 77 -17.44 28.26 3.74
C ALA A 77 -18.23 27.38 4.71
N PRO A 78 -17.87 26.10 4.89
CA PRO A 78 -18.65 25.18 5.68
C PRO A 78 -18.63 25.55 7.16
N SER A 79 -19.74 25.27 7.84
CA SER A 79 -19.88 25.48 9.29
C SER A 79 -19.02 24.49 10.09
N ARG A 80 -18.88 23.25 9.59
CA ARG A 80 -18.16 22.10 10.15
C ARG A 80 -17.59 21.23 9.03
N VAL A 81 -16.56 20.45 9.33
CA VAL A 81 -15.99 19.45 8.41
C VAL A 81 -15.96 18.07 9.06
N ASP A 82 -16.94 17.22 8.70
CA ASP A 82 -17.10 15.89 9.30
C ASP A 82 -16.59 14.74 8.46
N LEU A 83 -16.50 14.94 7.15
CA LEU A 83 -16.13 13.93 6.17
C LEU A 83 -14.97 14.45 5.34
N ARG A 84 -14.07 13.54 4.96
CA ARG A 84 -12.96 13.82 4.04
C ARG A 84 -13.45 13.62 2.61
N THR A 85 -13.82 14.71 1.95
CA THR A 85 -14.22 14.77 0.53
C THR A 85 -13.17 15.51 -0.29
N PRO A 86 -13.21 15.50 -1.64
CA PRO A 86 -12.34 16.33 -2.47
C PRO A 86 -12.36 17.83 -2.15
N ARG A 87 -13.41 18.32 -1.47
CA ARG A 87 -13.58 19.74 -1.12
C ARG A 87 -13.44 20.05 0.36
N THR A 88 -13.56 19.07 1.23
CA THR A 88 -13.51 19.24 2.69
C THR A 88 -12.60 18.18 3.28
N GLN A 89 -11.62 18.58 4.08
CA GLN A 89 -10.59 17.68 4.60
C GLN A 89 -10.22 18.06 6.02
N PHE A 90 -9.64 17.13 6.76
CA PHE A 90 -9.13 17.42 8.10
C PHE A 90 -8.06 16.42 8.50
N ASN A 91 -7.15 16.86 9.36
CA ASN A 91 -6.34 16.00 10.21
C ASN A 91 -6.78 16.18 11.67
N ARG A 92 -5.98 15.70 12.63
CA ARG A 92 -6.31 15.83 14.06
C ARG A 92 -6.37 17.27 14.57
N PHE A 93 -5.74 18.23 13.90
CA PHE A 93 -5.53 19.58 14.41
C PHE A 93 -6.18 20.69 13.58
N TYR A 94 -6.31 20.47 12.27
CA TYR A 94 -6.79 21.47 11.30
C TYR A 94 -7.90 20.91 10.44
N GLU A 95 -8.84 21.78 10.10
CA GLU A 95 -9.82 21.59 9.04
C GLU A 95 -9.39 22.38 7.81
N PHE A 96 -9.75 21.87 6.64
CA PHE A 96 -9.50 22.48 5.35
C PHE A 96 -10.75 22.41 4.48
N ALA A 97 -10.95 23.45 3.67
CA ALA A 97 -12.04 23.52 2.72
C ALA A 97 -11.56 24.16 1.41
N LEU A 98 -12.09 23.69 0.28
CA LEU A 98 -11.88 24.25 -1.05
C LEU A 98 -13.19 24.90 -1.51
N VAL A 99 -13.25 26.23 -1.42
CA VAL A 99 -14.46 27.03 -1.70
C VAL A 99 -14.17 27.96 -2.87
N GLU A 100 -14.85 27.77 -4.00
CA GLU A 100 -14.68 28.62 -5.19
C GLU A 100 -13.20 28.78 -5.63
N GLY A 101 -12.40 27.71 -5.50
CA GLY A 101 -10.98 27.71 -5.83
C GLY A 101 -10.05 28.32 -4.75
N ALA A 102 -10.60 28.80 -3.64
CA ALA A 102 -9.85 29.22 -2.47
C ALA A 102 -9.67 28.04 -1.49
N MET A 103 -8.41 27.73 -1.17
CA MET A 103 -8.08 26.80 -0.09
C MET A 103 -8.10 27.54 1.25
N LEU A 104 -8.92 27.05 2.17
CA LEU A 104 -9.19 27.62 3.48
C LEU A 104 -8.76 26.66 4.58
N THR A 105 -8.39 27.20 5.72
CA THR A 105 -8.04 26.43 6.92
C THR A 105 -8.56 27.10 8.19
N ARG A 106 -8.76 26.30 9.23
CA ARG A 106 -8.92 26.75 10.62
C ARG A 106 -8.54 25.60 11.58
N PRO A 107 -8.23 25.89 12.85
CA PRO A 107 -8.08 24.86 13.87
C PRO A 107 -9.36 24.04 14.03
N ARG A 108 -9.23 22.72 14.14
CA ARG A 108 -10.35 21.78 14.31
C ARG A 108 -10.91 21.78 15.74
N SER A 109 -10.05 21.96 16.73
CA SER A 109 -10.42 21.97 18.14
C SER A 109 -10.25 23.37 18.74
N GLY A 110 -11.18 23.75 19.62
CA GLY A 110 -11.17 25.04 20.32
C GLY A 110 -12.40 25.87 19.97
N ASP A 111 -12.33 27.17 20.27
CA ASP A 111 -13.37 28.11 19.89
C ASP A 111 -13.46 28.23 18.36
N ALA A 112 -14.67 28.45 17.84
CA ALA A 112 -14.90 28.62 16.41
C ALA A 112 -14.05 29.80 15.88
N GLN A 113 -12.99 29.46 15.16
CA GLN A 113 -12.13 30.42 14.49
C GLN A 113 -12.69 30.75 13.10
N PRO A 114 -12.49 31.97 12.59
CA PRO A 114 -12.83 32.29 11.22
C PRO A 114 -11.99 31.43 10.26
N TRP A 115 -12.54 31.13 9.09
CA TRP A 115 -11.78 30.54 8.00
C TRP A 115 -10.69 31.51 7.53
N ARG A 116 -9.49 30.98 7.28
CA ARG A 116 -8.35 31.76 6.78
C ARG A 116 -7.79 31.12 5.52
N HIS A 117 -7.21 31.92 4.64
CA HIS A 117 -6.59 31.42 3.42
C HIS A 117 -5.33 30.59 3.73
N VAL A 118 -5.24 29.40 3.15
CA VAL A 118 -4.01 28.61 3.14
C VAL A 118 -2.94 29.37 2.34
N PRO A 119 -1.70 29.49 2.85
CA PRO A 119 -0.59 30.09 2.12
C PRO A 119 -0.27 29.26 0.88
N THR A 120 -0.81 29.69 -0.26
CA THR A 120 -0.78 28.94 -1.53
C THR A 120 0.09 29.68 -2.55
N PRO A 121 0.98 29.00 -3.31
CA PRO A 121 1.71 29.58 -4.44
C PRO A 121 0.75 30.25 -5.42
N SER A 122 1.13 31.41 -5.97
CA SER A 122 0.22 32.23 -6.78
C SER A 122 -0.30 31.51 -8.04
N CYS A 123 0.47 30.58 -8.61
CA CYS A 123 0.03 29.79 -9.77
C CYS A 123 -1.01 28.73 -9.43
N LEU A 124 -1.15 28.32 -8.17
CA LEU A 124 -2.14 27.33 -7.74
C LEU A 124 -3.46 27.96 -7.30
N ARG A 125 -3.46 29.25 -6.94
CA ARG A 125 -4.66 29.95 -6.44
C ARG A 125 -5.75 29.97 -7.52
N GLY A 126 -6.93 29.45 -7.19
CA GLY A 126 -8.06 29.38 -8.12
C GLY A 126 -8.00 28.23 -9.12
N ASN A 127 -6.89 27.47 -9.16
CA ASN A 127 -6.68 26.37 -10.13
C ASN A 127 -6.76 24.98 -9.48
N ILE A 128 -6.80 24.90 -8.14
CA ILE A 128 -6.98 23.64 -7.43
C ILE A 128 -8.45 23.20 -7.49
N VAL A 129 -8.66 21.94 -7.88
CA VAL A 129 -9.98 21.31 -8.01
C VAL A 129 -10.24 20.24 -6.95
N ALA A 130 -9.22 19.74 -6.25
CA ALA A 130 -9.42 18.82 -5.15
C ALA A 130 -8.26 18.86 -4.15
N ILE A 131 -8.55 18.48 -2.90
CA ILE A 131 -7.57 18.33 -1.83
C ILE A 131 -7.77 17.01 -1.08
N SER A 132 -6.69 16.45 -0.56
CA SER A 132 -6.70 15.35 0.41
C SER A 132 -5.66 15.60 1.49
N VAL A 133 -6.03 15.44 2.77
CA VAL A 133 -5.15 15.73 3.91
C VAL A 133 -5.07 14.49 4.78
N ASP A 134 -3.87 14.07 5.15
CA ASP A 134 -3.66 13.06 6.18
C ASP A 134 -2.40 13.36 6.98
N ASP A 135 -2.48 13.19 8.29
CA ASP A 135 -1.45 13.60 9.24
C ASP A 135 -0.87 15.00 8.93
N ASP A 136 0.41 15.08 8.55
CA ASP A 136 1.16 16.31 8.37
C ASP A 136 1.35 16.70 6.90
N GLU A 137 0.67 16.03 5.97
CA GLU A 137 0.70 16.40 4.55
C GLU A 137 -0.69 16.62 3.97
N MET A 138 -0.73 17.47 2.95
CA MET A 138 -1.87 17.68 2.07
C MET A 138 -1.42 17.49 0.63
N VAL A 139 -2.19 16.77 -0.16
CA VAL A 139 -2.09 16.79 -1.63
C VAL A 139 -3.22 17.65 -2.18
N ALA A 140 -2.87 18.68 -2.94
CA ALA A 140 -3.79 19.47 -3.76
C ALA A 140 -3.63 19.07 -5.24
N VAL A 141 -4.73 19.10 -5.98
CA VAL A 141 -4.76 18.66 -7.39
C VAL A 141 -5.31 19.78 -8.26
N ASP A 142 -4.62 20.09 -9.36
CA ASP A 142 -5.11 21.06 -10.36
C ASP A 142 -6.07 20.43 -11.38
N ASP A 143 -6.67 21.28 -12.22
CA ASP A 143 -7.59 20.88 -13.30
C ASP A 143 -6.97 19.96 -14.36
N ARG A 144 -5.63 19.91 -14.44
CA ARG A 144 -4.87 19.00 -15.31
C ARG A 144 -4.51 17.68 -14.62
N GLY A 145 -4.87 17.52 -13.35
CA GLY A 145 -4.65 16.35 -12.52
C GLY A 145 -3.28 16.26 -11.85
N TRP A 146 -2.45 17.31 -11.91
CA TRP A 146 -1.14 17.32 -11.26
C TRP A 146 -1.28 17.45 -9.74
N MET A 147 -0.49 16.66 -9.02
CA MET A 147 -0.42 16.70 -7.56
C MET A 147 0.61 17.73 -7.09
N TYR A 148 0.26 18.44 -6.02
CA TYR A 148 1.13 19.35 -5.29
C TYR A 148 1.01 19.05 -3.80
N THR A 149 2.13 18.84 -3.13
CA THR A 149 2.14 18.46 -1.72
C THR A 149 2.47 19.67 -0.86
N MET A 150 1.61 19.98 0.10
CA MET A 150 1.91 20.88 1.21
C MET A 150 2.32 20.03 2.41
N ASP A 151 3.54 20.25 2.90
CA ASP A 151 4.10 19.57 4.05
C ASP A 151 3.90 20.40 5.32
N ASN A 152 4.03 19.73 6.46
CA ASN A 152 3.89 20.24 7.81
C ASN A 152 2.50 20.77 8.21
N VAL A 153 1.43 20.24 7.62
CA VAL A 153 0.05 20.71 7.89
C VAL A 153 -0.49 20.31 9.28
N SER A 154 0.27 19.52 10.03
CA SER A 154 0.00 19.19 11.43
C SER A 154 0.91 19.98 12.38
N GLN A 155 1.59 21.02 11.93
CA GLN A 155 2.49 21.88 12.70
C GLN A 155 2.08 23.37 12.55
N ASP A 156 2.91 24.29 13.04
CA ASP A 156 2.67 25.73 12.96
C ASP A 156 2.55 26.23 11.50
N PRO A 157 1.53 27.03 11.14
CA PRO A 157 1.35 27.51 9.76
C PRO A 157 2.53 28.24 9.11
N ILE A 158 3.48 28.75 9.90
CA ILE A 158 4.71 29.34 9.37
C ILE A 158 5.66 28.31 8.71
N THR A 159 5.54 27.02 9.02
CA THR A 159 6.39 25.95 8.47
C THR A 159 5.80 25.30 7.22
N TRP A 160 4.54 25.59 6.90
CA TRP A 160 3.86 25.05 5.74
C TRP A 160 4.58 25.45 4.47
N ASN A 161 4.91 24.46 3.65
CA ASN A 161 5.64 24.67 2.41
C ASN A 161 5.17 23.68 1.35
N TRP A 162 5.38 24.05 0.09
CA TRP A 162 4.83 23.32 -1.06
C TRP A 162 5.94 22.68 -1.89
N THR A 163 5.63 21.56 -2.51
CA THR A 163 6.42 20.93 -3.56
C THR A 163 5.55 20.40 -4.68
N SER A 164 6.04 20.47 -5.92
CA SER A 164 5.45 19.72 -7.03
C SER A 164 6.17 18.41 -7.29
N ALA A 165 7.41 18.27 -6.80
CA ALA A 165 8.18 17.04 -6.99
C ALA A 165 7.36 15.87 -6.46
N TRP A 166 7.39 14.73 -7.13
CA TRP A 166 6.74 13.50 -6.66
C TRP A 166 7.26 12.34 -7.50
N GLY A 167 7.75 11.29 -6.84
CA GLY A 167 8.19 10.06 -7.47
C GLY A 167 9.49 10.17 -8.28
N ALA A 168 9.67 9.24 -9.22
CA ALA A 168 10.93 8.87 -9.89
C ALA A 168 12.12 8.72 -8.91
N MET A 169 11.94 7.91 -7.87
CA MET A 169 12.91 7.63 -6.82
C MET A 169 13.41 8.86 -6.06
N LEU A 170 13.16 8.87 -4.75
CA LEU A 170 13.62 9.93 -3.85
C LEU A 170 13.18 11.33 -4.33
N TRP A 171 11.94 11.49 -4.81
CA TRP A 171 11.42 12.77 -5.31
C TRP A 171 12.18 13.39 -6.48
N SER A 172 12.92 12.60 -7.29
CA SER A 172 13.72 13.18 -8.37
C SER A 172 12.90 13.62 -9.59
N ALA A 173 11.63 13.19 -9.70
CA ALA A 173 10.73 13.68 -10.74
C ALA A 173 10.15 15.06 -10.40
N PRO A 174 9.90 15.91 -11.42
CA PRO A 174 9.33 17.23 -11.24
C PRO A 174 7.88 17.22 -10.75
N GLY A 175 7.18 16.09 -10.87
CA GLY A 175 5.85 15.83 -10.32
C GLY A 175 5.16 14.63 -10.95
N GLN A 176 3.96 14.34 -10.44
CA GLN A 176 3.10 13.23 -10.89
C GLN A 176 1.63 13.67 -10.90
N LYS A 177 0.82 13.08 -11.79
CA LYS A 177 -0.63 13.21 -11.77
C LYS A 177 -1.28 12.15 -10.87
N VAL A 178 -2.46 12.42 -10.32
CA VAL A 178 -3.23 11.39 -9.60
C VAL A 178 -3.38 10.15 -10.49
N PRO A 179 -3.11 8.93 -9.99
CA PRO A 179 -3.22 7.72 -10.81
C PRO A 179 -4.60 7.60 -11.47
N GLY A 180 -4.63 7.12 -12.72
CA GLY A 180 -5.86 7.06 -13.52
C GLY A 180 -6.25 8.36 -14.23
N SER A 181 -5.59 9.49 -13.96
CA SER A 181 -5.80 10.73 -14.71
C SER A 181 -5.37 10.55 -16.18
N THR A 182 -6.26 10.86 -17.12
CA THR A 182 -5.95 10.74 -18.56
C THR A 182 -5.00 11.85 -19.03
N ALA A 183 -4.17 11.55 -20.03
CA ALA A 183 -3.21 12.51 -20.60
C ALA A 183 -3.89 13.75 -21.21
N ASP A 184 -5.15 13.62 -21.63
CA ASP A 184 -5.92 14.65 -22.34
C ASP A 184 -6.73 15.57 -21.40
N GLY A 185 -6.46 15.52 -20.09
CA GLY A 185 -7.02 16.49 -19.13
C GLY A 185 -8.48 16.26 -18.75
N ALA A 186 -9.04 15.07 -19.00
CA ALA A 186 -10.32 14.69 -18.40
C ALA A 186 -10.06 14.03 -17.03
N PRO A 187 -10.44 14.68 -15.91
CA PRO A 187 -10.34 14.07 -14.59
C PRO A 187 -11.41 12.98 -14.47
N SER A 188 -11.10 11.72 -14.77
CA SER A 188 -12.01 10.64 -14.38
C SER A 188 -11.85 10.40 -12.88
N GLY A 189 -12.69 11.06 -12.07
CA GLY A 189 -12.90 10.71 -10.68
C GLY A 189 -12.22 11.57 -9.61
N ILE A 190 -11.39 12.56 -9.98
CA ILE A 190 -10.69 13.44 -9.01
C ILE A 190 -11.68 14.11 -8.04
N GLU A 191 -12.89 14.40 -8.50
CA GLU A 191 -13.97 15.03 -7.72
C GLU A 191 -14.95 14.03 -7.07
N ASN A 192 -14.81 12.72 -7.32
CA ASN A 192 -15.81 11.70 -6.95
C ASN A 192 -15.31 10.70 -5.88
N ASN A 193 -14.64 11.17 -4.82
CA ASN A 193 -14.14 10.31 -3.72
C ASN A 193 -13.38 9.06 -4.20
N SER A 194 -12.59 9.17 -5.27
CA SER A 194 -11.93 8.03 -5.90
C SER A 194 -10.44 7.94 -5.60
N TRP A 195 -9.90 8.86 -4.81
CA TRP A 195 -8.50 8.89 -4.42
C TRP A 195 -8.37 9.55 -3.05
N ALA A 196 -7.29 9.26 -2.33
CA ALA A 196 -6.99 9.90 -1.06
C ALA A 196 -5.48 9.93 -0.81
N LEU A 197 -5.03 10.89 -0.01
CA LEU A 197 -3.71 10.86 0.61
C LEU A 197 -3.78 10.01 1.89
N SER A 198 -2.77 9.17 2.07
CA SER A 198 -2.52 8.41 3.29
C SER A 198 -1.09 8.61 3.72
N VAL A 199 -0.91 9.00 4.99
CA VAL A 199 0.38 9.22 5.64
C VAL A 199 0.39 8.52 6.98
N ALA A 200 1.34 7.62 7.19
CA ALA A 200 1.74 7.22 8.54
C ALA A 200 3.09 7.87 8.85
N SER A 201 3.16 8.67 9.91
CA SER A 201 4.42 9.29 10.38
C SER A 201 4.86 8.75 11.74
N PRO A 202 6.14 8.92 12.11
CA PRO A 202 6.64 8.58 13.45
C PRO A 202 6.08 9.50 14.56
N TRP A 203 5.36 10.56 14.19
CA TRP A 203 4.86 11.58 15.12
C TRP A 203 3.39 11.41 15.46
N ASP A 204 2.56 11.07 14.47
CA ASP A 204 1.12 10.89 14.66
C ASP A 204 0.73 9.43 14.89
N THR A 205 0.83 8.61 13.84
CA THR A 205 0.45 7.18 13.87
C THR A 205 1.48 6.35 14.63
N LYS A 206 2.77 6.66 14.48
CA LYS A 206 3.96 6.05 15.12
C LYS A 206 4.26 4.60 14.77
N GLU A 207 3.22 3.79 14.61
CA GLU A 207 3.34 2.35 14.53
C GLU A 207 2.28 1.76 13.57
N TYR A 208 2.64 0.66 12.90
CA TYR A 208 1.75 -0.15 12.06
C TYR A 208 1.79 -1.62 12.49
N THR A 209 0.83 -2.43 12.03
CA THR A 209 0.74 -3.87 12.39
C THR A 209 0.90 -4.74 11.16
N ASP A 210 1.68 -5.83 11.27
CA ASP A 210 1.77 -6.86 10.23
C ASP A 210 0.68 -7.93 10.34
N ILE A 211 0.67 -8.90 9.43
CA ILE A 211 -0.37 -9.95 9.40
C ILE A 211 -0.39 -10.85 10.64
N ALA A 212 0.71 -10.91 11.41
CA ALA A 212 0.78 -11.67 12.66
C ALA A 212 0.33 -10.86 13.88
N GLY A 213 -0.18 -9.63 13.69
CA GLY A 213 -0.56 -8.76 14.79
C GLY A 213 0.62 -8.09 15.49
N ARG A 214 1.83 -8.15 14.91
CA ARG A 214 3.02 -7.54 15.51
C ARG A 214 3.13 -6.08 15.09
N THR A 215 3.40 -5.23 16.07
CA THR A 215 3.56 -3.81 15.87
C THR A 215 4.98 -3.47 15.43
N HIS A 216 5.12 -2.57 14.47
CA HIS A 216 6.37 -2.08 13.92
C HIS A 216 6.39 -0.55 13.90
N PRO A 217 7.52 0.09 14.26
CA PRO A 217 7.68 1.54 14.18
C PRO A 217 7.62 2.05 12.74
N VAL A 218 6.91 3.15 12.54
CA VAL A 218 6.94 3.92 11.29
C VAL A 218 8.31 4.59 11.12
N GLY A 219 8.84 4.58 9.90
CA GLY A 219 10.14 5.14 9.59
C GLY A 219 10.20 6.66 9.63
N LEU A 220 11.42 7.21 9.74
CA LEU A 220 11.63 8.67 9.83
C LEU A 220 11.29 9.43 8.54
N ALA A 221 11.26 8.74 7.40
CA ALA A 221 10.82 9.28 6.14
C ALA A 221 9.30 9.20 5.96
N LYS A 222 8.55 8.74 6.97
CA LYS A 222 7.10 8.46 6.92
C LYS A 222 6.78 7.35 5.91
N MET A 223 5.51 6.95 5.82
CA MET A 223 4.98 5.99 4.86
C MET A 223 3.82 6.68 4.14
N THR A 224 4.00 7.01 2.85
CA THR A 224 3.10 7.94 2.16
C THR A 224 2.68 7.43 0.81
N MET A 225 1.37 7.36 0.62
CA MET A 225 0.78 6.92 -0.62
C MET A 225 -0.42 7.77 -1.01
N VAL A 226 -0.63 7.86 -2.31
CA VAL A 226 -1.87 8.35 -2.90
C VAL A 226 -2.55 7.20 -3.65
N PRO A 227 -3.34 6.35 -2.96
CA PRO A 227 -4.20 5.39 -3.62
C PRO A 227 -5.32 6.06 -4.41
N ALA A 228 -5.64 5.50 -5.57
CA ALA A 228 -6.74 5.91 -6.43
C ALA A 228 -7.42 4.69 -7.09
N LEU A 229 -8.74 4.77 -7.22
CA LEU A 229 -9.54 3.86 -8.02
C LEU A 229 -9.23 4.11 -9.50
N THR A 230 -8.96 3.02 -10.21
CA THR A 230 -8.60 3.03 -11.63
C THR A 230 -9.39 1.95 -12.37
N GLY A 231 -9.40 2.03 -13.71
CA GLY A 231 -10.26 1.17 -14.52
C GLY A 231 -11.75 1.48 -14.28
N ASP A 232 -12.53 0.46 -13.95
CA ASP A 232 -13.94 0.56 -13.57
C ASP A 232 -14.18 0.62 -12.05
N GLY A 233 -13.10 0.80 -11.26
CA GLY A 233 -13.14 0.71 -9.79
C GLY A 233 -12.69 -0.65 -9.25
N SER A 234 -12.36 -1.61 -10.11
CA SER A 234 -11.78 -2.90 -9.70
C SER A 234 -10.29 -2.85 -9.34
N ARG A 235 -9.59 -1.78 -9.73
CA ARG A 235 -8.14 -1.61 -9.51
C ARG A 235 -7.86 -0.45 -8.57
N ILE A 236 -6.92 -0.64 -7.66
CA ILE A 236 -6.47 0.41 -6.73
C ILE A 236 -4.99 0.63 -6.98
N THR A 237 -4.69 1.60 -7.84
CA THR A 237 -3.33 2.04 -8.17
C THR A 237 -2.89 3.04 -7.12
N TYR A 238 -1.62 3.03 -6.73
CA TYR A 238 -1.09 4.06 -5.84
C TYR A 238 0.12 4.77 -6.44
N ALA A 239 0.22 6.06 -6.13
CA ALA A 239 1.47 6.81 -6.28
C ALA A 239 2.20 6.83 -4.94
N ASP A 240 3.50 6.59 -4.98
CA ASP A 240 4.40 6.69 -3.84
C ASP A 240 5.56 7.61 -4.25
N PRO A 241 5.99 8.54 -3.37
CA PRO A 241 7.00 9.52 -3.74
C PRO A 241 8.41 8.95 -3.99
N TRP A 242 8.64 7.68 -3.68
CA TRP A 242 9.89 6.95 -3.90
C TRP A 242 9.83 6.01 -5.11
N LEU A 243 8.67 5.87 -5.75
CA LEU A 243 8.49 4.94 -6.87
C LEU A 243 8.47 5.65 -8.24
N PRO A 244 8.70 4.92 -9.34
CA PRO A 244 8.51 5.45 -10.69
C PRO A 244 7.08 5.94 -10.96
N ASN A 245 6.96 7.02 -11.74
CA ASN A 245 5.67 7.65 -12.08
C ASN A 245 5.01 6.92 -13.26
N ASP A 246 4.67 5.63 -13.08
CA ASP A 246 4.26 4.75 -14.17
C ASP A 246 2.88 4.08 -13.98
N ASN A 247 2.21 4.35 -12.85
CA ASN A 247 0.89 3.81 -12.49
C ASN A 247 0.82 2.26 -12.51
N SER A 248 1.93 1.56 -12.27
CA SER A 248 1.98 0.09 -12.34
C SER A 248 1.97 -0.62 -10.98
N TYR A 249 2.03 0.15 -9.89
CA TYR A 249 1.93 -0.33 -8.51
C TYR A 249 0.50 -0.28 -8.00
N GLU A 250 0.06 -1.34 -7.33
CA GLU A 250 -1.31 -1.48 -6.87
C GLU A 250 -1.40 -2.10 -5.48
N ILE A 251 -2.41 -1.69 -4.71
CA ILE A 251 -2.75 -2.33 -3.42
C ILE A 251 -3.36 -3.72 -3.68
N GLY A 252 -4.10 -3.87 -4.78
CA GLY A 252 -4.97 -5.00 -5.06
C GLY A 252 -6.30 -4.87 -4.31
N GLY A 253 -7.43 -5.04 -5.01
CA GLY A 253 -8.77 -4.87 -4.45
C GLY A 253 -9.29 -6.09 -3.65
N PRO A 254 -10.40 -5.95 -2.89
CA PRO A 254 -11.04 -7.07 -2.20
C PRO A 254 -11.44 -8.21 -3.16
N LEU A 255 -11.66 -9.40 -2.58
CA LEU A 255 -12.11 -10.59 -3.31
C LEU A 255 -11.18 -10.98 -4.48
N GLY A 256 -9.87 -10.94 -4.23
CA GLY A 256 -8.84 -11.27 -5.22
C GLY A 256 -8.74 -10.24 -6.35
N GLY A 257 -8.94 -8.95 -6.05
CA GLY A 257 -8.87 -7.87 -7.03
C GLY A 257 -10.10 -7.74 -7.92
N ARG A 258 -11.24 -8.35 -7.53
CA ARG A 258 -12.45 -8.40 -8.36
C ARG A 258 -13.58 -7.50 -7.84
N PHE A 259 -13.51 -7.06 -6.59
CA PHE A 259 -14.48 -6.14 -6.02
C PHE A 259 -14.43 -4.78 -6.73
N ILE A 260 -15.58 -4.32 -7.23
CA ILE A 260 -15.69 -3.02 -7.92
C ILE A 260 -16.05 -1.96 -6.88
N SER A 261 -15.07 -1.13 -6.51
CA SER A 261 -15.26 0.00 -5.61
C SER A 261 -15.83 1.21 -6.35
N SER A 262 -16.78 1.90 -5.72
CA SER A 262 -17.31 3.18 -6.17
C SER A 262 -16.73 4.37 -5.40
N SER A 263 -16.17 4.15 -4.22
CA SER A 263 -15.52 5.18 -3.42
C SER A 263 -14.33 4.63 -2.62
N LEU A 264 -13.40 5.53 -2.30
CA LEU A 264 -12.15 5.26 -1.62
C LEU A 264 -11.79 6.42 -0.69
N SER A 265 -11.36 6.09 0.53
CA SER A 265 -10.68 6.99 1.46
C SER A 265 -9.48 6.25 2.04
N ALA A 266 -8.42 6.96 2.47
CA ALA A 266 -7.27 6.33 3.09
C ALA A 266 -6.67 7.21 4.20
N SER A 267 -6.12 6.59 5.24
CA SER A 267 -5.42 7.29 6.34
C SER A 267 -4.49 6.34 7.07
N GLY A 268 -3.28 6.78 7.43
CA GLY A 268 -2.35 5.99 8.25
C GLY A 268 -2.04 4.61 7.69
N SER A 269 -1.85 4.54 6.37
CA SER A 269 -1.64 3.33 5.54
C SER A 269 -2.81 2.34 5.58
N THR A 270 -4.01 2.79 5.97
CA THR A 270 -5.25 2.00 5.90
C THR A 270 -6.15 2.57 4.81
N THR A 271 -6.41 1.76 3.77
CA THR A 271 -7.37 2.07 2.71
C THR A 271 -8.76 1.57 3.09
N PHE A 272 -9.79 2.37 2.83
CA PHE A 272 -11.20 2.08 3.05
C PHE A 272 -11.95 2.23 1.73
N VAL A 273 -12.64 1.18 1.28
CA VAL A 273 -13.40 1.18 0.03
C VAL A 273 -14.83 0.73 0.24
N MET A 274 -15.72 1.15 -0.66
CA MET A 274 -17.12 0.77 -0.69
C MET A 274 -17.57 0.51 -2.14
N ASN A 275 -18.48 -0.46 -2.37
CA ASN A 275 -19.16 -0.64 -3.65
C ASN A 275 -20.51 0.11 -3.70
N LYS A 276 -21.18 0.06 -4.85
CA LYS A 276 -22.50 0.68 -5.04
C LYS A 276 -23.64 0.11 -4.17
N TYR A 277 -23.40 -0.96 -3.42
CA TYR A 277 -24.36 -1.61 -2.52
C TYR A 277 -24.07 -1.32 -1.04
N GLY A 278 -23.04 -0.51 -0.74
CA GLY A 278 -22.64 -0.22 0.64
C GLY A 278 -21.87 -1.35 1.31
N ASP A 279 -21.37 -2.33 0.57
CA ASP A 279 -20.42 -3.30 1.12
C ASP A 279 -19.05 -2.66 1.19
N MET A 280 -18.37 -2.90 2.30
CA MET A 280 -17.26 -2.08 2.75
C MET A 280 -16.08 -2.96 3.15
N TYR A 281 -14.88 -2.55 2.78
CA TYR A 281 -13.65 -3.24 3.13
C TYR A 281 -12.57 -2.26 3.54
N THR A 282 -11.74 -2.64 4.51
CA THR A 282 -10.52 -1.92 4.86
C THR A 282 -9.30 -2.81 4.71
N ARG A 283 -8.16 -2.21 4.42
CA ARG A 283 -6.89 -2.93 4.37
C ARG A 283 -5.76 -2.02 4.79
N THR A 284 -4.94 -2.50 5.72
CA THR A 284 -3.65 -1.88 6.04
C THR A 284 -2.62 -2.38 5.05
N PHE A 285 -2.12 -1.47 4.23
CA PHE A 285 -1.14 -1.74 3.20
C PHE A 285 -0.32 -0.47 2.95
N ASP A 286 0.98 -0.64 2.80
CA ASP A 286 1.89 0.39 2.36
C ASP A 286 3.04 -0.25 1.57
N PHE A 287 3.70 0.51 0.70
CA PHE A 287 4.90 0.04 0.02
C PHE A 287 5.94 -0.48 1.02
N ASP A 288 6.17 0.26 2.11
CA ASP A 288 7.15 -0.09 3.14
C ASP A 288 6.74 -1.30 4.00
N SER A 289 5.44 -1.50 4.24
CA SER A 289 4.94 -2.59 5.11
C SER A 289 4.60 -3.88 4.35
N SER A 290 4.56 -3.85 3.02
CA SER A 290 4.01 -4.93 2.20
C SER A 290 5.01 -5.99 1.71
N GLY A 291 6.31 -5.81 2.00
CA GLY A 291 7.38 -6.64 1.42
C GLY A 291 8.04 -6.01 0.19
N SER A 292 7.66 -4.79 -0.15
CA SER A 292 8.07 -4.14 -1.40
C SER A 292 9.37 -3.32 -1.26
N ASP A 293 9.71 -2.88 -0.05
CA ASP A 293 10.90 -2.08 0.25
C ASP A 293 12.00 -2.85 1.02
N SER A 294 12.61 -3.83 0.35
CA SER A 294 13.66 -4.65 0.98
C SER A 294 15.00 -3.95 1.21
N VAL A 295 15.10 -2.68 0.81
CA VAL A 295 16.32 -1.87 1.00
C VAL A 295 16.33 -1.24 2.38
N PHE A 296 15.18 -0.79 2.88
CA PHE A 296 15.07 -0.10 4.17
C PHE A 296 14.36 -0.90 5.26
N PHE A 297 13.72 -2.03 4.91
CA PHE A 297 13.00 -2.90 5.85
C PHE A 297 13.41 -4.37 5.76
N ARG A 298 13.12 -5.12 6.82
CA ARG A 298 13.30 -6.58 6.86
C ARG A 298 11.95 -7.26 6.83
N TYR A 299 11.84 -8.30 6.01
CA TYR A 299 10.62 -9.10 5.87
C TYR A 299 10.88 -10.57 6.14
N SER A 300 9.84 -11.30 6.52
CA SER A 300 9.91 -12.76 6.69
C SER A 300 8.57 -13.41 6.41
N TRP A 301 8.61 -14.55 5.73
CA TRP A 301 7.47 -15.46 5.58
C TRP A 301 7.29 -16.38 6.78
N GLU A 302 8.33 -16.56 7.60
CA GLU A 302 8.33 -17.52 8.72
C GLU A 302 7.64 -16.95 9.97
N ASP A 303 7.04 -17.84 10.77
CA ASP A 303 6.55 -17.48 12.10
C ASP A 303 7.69 -17.02 13.01
N GLN A 304 7.56 -15.81 13.54
CA GLN A 304 8.49 -15.16 14.44
C GLN A 304 7.89 -14.88 15.83
N SER A 305 6.87 -15.64 16.25
CA SER A 305 6.21 -15.53 17.56
C SER A 305 7.16 -15.57 18.77
N HIS A 306 8.35 -16.16 18.59
CA HIS A 306 9.40 -16.21 19.60
C HIS A 306 10.28 -14.93 19.68
N LYS A 307 10.14 -14.00 18.73
CA LYS A 307 10.92 -12.76 18.66
C LYS A 307 10.06 -11.55 19.09
N PRO A 308 10.65 -10.58 19.81
CA PRO A 308 9.96 -9.34 20.13
C PRO A 308 9.87 -8.41 18.91
N SER A 309 8.87 -7.54 18.89
CA SER A 309 8.86 -6.35 18.02
C SER A 309 10.05 -5.43 18.32
N ALA A 310 10.52 -4.73 17.30
CA ALA A 310 11.55 -3.71 17.47
C ALA A 310 11.00 -2.47 18.20
N SER A 311 11.84 -1.82 19.00
CA SER A 311 11.47 -0.61 19.73
C SER A 311 11.58 0.68 18.91
N ASN A 312 12.30 0.63 17.79
CA ASN A 312 12.43 1.69 16.79
C ASN A 312 13.06 1.10 15.51
N LEU A 313 13.00 1.88 14.43
CA LEU A 313 13.46 1.45 13.11
C LEU A 313 14.93 1.01 13.07
N ILE A 314 15.82 1.60 13.90
CA ILE A 314 17.24 1.21 13.91
C ILE A 314 17.40 -0.25 14.40
N PHE A 315 16.69 -0.62 15.46
CA PHE A 315 16.70 -2.02 15.93
C PHE A 315 16.01 -2.94 14.92
N GLU A 316 14.93 -2.50 14.29
CA GLU A 316 14.23 -3.31 13.28
C GLU A 316 15.15 -3.66 12.11
N LEU A 317 15.94 -2.69 11.65
CA LEU A 317 16.83 -2.86 10.51
C LEU A 317 18.09 -3.69 10.83
N PHE A 318 18.70 -3.49 12.01
CA PHE A 318 20.02 -4.06 12.30
C PHE A 318 20.02 -5.19 13.32
N ASP A 319 19.04 -5.28 14.23
CA ASP A 319 18.99 -6.31 15.25
C ASP A 319 18.14 -7.51 14.81
N ARG A 320 18.83 -8.58 14.40
CA ARG A 320 18.22 -9.84 13.95
C ARG A 320 17.52 -10.61 15.08
N GLY A 321 17.72 -10.19 16.33
CA GLY A 321 16.99 -10.65 17.51
C GLY A 321 15.55 -10.13 17.58
N THR A 322 15.22 -9.05 16.85
CA THR A 322 13.84 -8.57 16.68
C THR A 322 13.14 -9.24 15.50
N ALA A 323 11.82 -9.27 15.54
CA ALA A 323 11.00 -9.82 14.47
C ALA A 323 11.02 -8.90 13.25
N ALA A 324 11.24 -9.47 12.06
CA ALA A 324 11.05 -8.78 10.78
C ALA A 324 9.53 -8.63 10.48
N VAL A 325 9.13 -7.71 9.61
CA VAL A 325 7.73 -7.57 9.18
C VAL A 325 7.22 -8.88 8.57
N GLN A 326 6.12 -9.42 9.10
CA GLN A 326 5.54 -10.67 8.60
C GLN A 326 4.91 -10.47 7.22
N LEU A 327 5.26 -11.36 6.29
CA LEU A 327 4.59 -11.48 4.99
C LEU A 327 3.61 -12.68 4.97
N PRO A 328 2.58 -12.65 4.11
CA PRO A 328 2.21 -11.56 3.19
C PRO A 328 1.67 -10.32 3.92
N ALA A 329 1.52 -9.20 3.22
CA ALA A 329 0.80 -8.05 3.75
C ALA A 329 -0.62 -8.44 4.19
N PRO A 330 -1.19 -7.81 5.24
CA PRO A 330 -2.56 -8.07 5.68
C PRO A 330 -3.57 -8.05 4.53
N ASP A 331 -4.56 -8.94 4.60
CA ASP A 331 -5.65 -9.00 3.61
C ASP A 331 -6.75 -7.99 3.93
N TRP A 332 -7.73 -7.86 3.02
CA TRP A 332 -8.91 -7.04 3.20
C TRP A 332 -9.81 -7.57 4.32
N ALA A 333 -10.16 -6.68 5.26
CA ALA A 333 -11.15 -6.93 6.29
C ALA A 333 -12.50 -6.33 5.87
N GLN A 334 -13.52 -7.18 5.77
CA GLN A 334 -14.89 -6.72 5.52
C GLN A 334 -15.40 -5.96 6.74
N GLN A 335 -16.04 -4.82 6.50
CA GLN A 335 -16.70 -4.03 7.53
C GLN A 335 -18.18 -4.41 7.61
N PRO A 336 -18.79 -4.38 8.82
CA PRO A 336 -20.20 -4.69 9.00
C PRO A 336 -21.08 -3.72 8.21
N LYS A 337 -22.22 -4.21 7.72
CA LYS A 337 -23.24 -3.36 7.08
C LYS A 337 -23.77 -2.33 8.05
N ILE A 338 -24.12 -1.16 7.52
CA ILE A 338 -24.88 -0.13 8.23
C ILE A 338 -26.36 -0.47 8.10
N ASP A 339 -27.07 -0.56 9.23
CA ASP A 339 -28.53 -0.67 9.27
C ASP A 339 -29.17 0.72 9.12
N GLY A 340 -29.17 1.23 7.89
CA GLY A 340 -29.65 2.58 7.59
C GLY A 340 -29.42 3.01 6.15
N GLU A 341 -29.86 4.22 5.84
CA GLU A 341 -29.64 4.85 4.53
C GLU A 341 -28.24 5.50 4.51
N ILE A 342 -27.49 5.26 3.44
CA ILE A 342 -26.13 5.76 3.24
C ILE A 342 -25.91 6.26 1.82
N THR A 343 -24.89 7.08 1.62
CA THR A 343 -24.39 7.51 0.31
C THR A 343 -23.04 6.83 0.01
N SER A 344 -22.41 7.18 -1.12
CA SER A 344 -21.04 6.74 -1.45
C SER A 344 -19.94 7.53 -0.73
N THR A 345 -20.26 8.62 -0.03
CA THR A 345 -19.26 9.43 0.65
C THR A 345 -18.78 8.74 1.93
N ILE A 346 -17.52 8.30 1.90
CA ILE A 346 -16.85 7.59 2.99
C ILE A 346 -15.60 8.34 3.45
N SER A 347 -15.23 8.18 4.71
CA SER A 347 -14.03 8.76 5.29
C SER A 347 -13.38 7.80 6.27
N ILE A 348 -12.06 7.75 6.27
CA ILE A 348 -11.25 7.16 7.34
C ILE A 348 -10.28 8.22 7.84
N ASN A 349 -10.06 8.32 9.15
CA ASN A 349 -9.07 9.25 9.70
C ASN A 349 -8.41 8.73 10.97
N THR A 350 -7.13 9.01 11.14
CA THR A 350 -6.40 8.75 12.38
C THR A 350 -6.93 9.61 13.52
N THR A 351 -7.14 9.01 14.69
CA THR A 351 -7.60 9.67 15.93
C THR A 351 -6.51 9.74 16.99
N GLY A 352 -5.35 9.10 16.77
CA GLY A 352 -4.21 9.11 17.67
C GLY A 352 -3.15 8.06 17.33
N PRO A 353 -2.12 7.93 18.17
CA PRO A 353 -1.05 6.95 17.97
C PRO A 353 -1.52 5.51 18.04
N GLY A 354 -0.98 4.68 17.15
CA GLY A 354 -1.20 3.25 17.10
C GLY A 354 -2.04 2.80 15.90
N PRO A 355 -1.90 1.54 15.47
CA PRO A 355 -2.40 0.99 14.20
C PRO A 355 -3.94 0.85 14.10
N ASP A 356 -4.65 0.77 15.22
CA ASP A 356 -6.12 0.62 15.23
C ASP A 356 -6.86 1.92 15.52
N ARG A 357 -6.13 3.02 15.76
CA ARG A 357 -6.69 4.33 16.13
C ARG A 357 -7.22 5.08 14.92
N ARG A 358 -8.11 4.46 14.14
CA ARG A 358 -8.79 5.08 13.00
C ARG A 358 -10.30 5.03 13.19
N GLU A 359 -10.97 6.14 12.88
CA GLU A 359 -12.43 6.20 12.80
C GLU A 359 -12.85 6.05 11.34
N LEU A 360 -13.85 5.21 11.10
CA LEU A 360 -14.54 5.10 9.82
C LEU A 360 -15.82 5.94 9.91
N ARG A 361 -16.13 6.68 8.84
CA ARG A 361 -17.37 7.44 8.69
C ARG A 361 -18.00 7.17 7.33
N VAL A 362 -19.33 7.12 7.30
CA VAL A 362 -20.13 6.94 6.09
C VAL A 362 -21.29 7.92 6.16
N GLU A 363 -21.40 8.79 5.17
CA GLU A 363 -22.51 9.73 5.07
C GLU A 363 -23.85 8.99 4.93
N GLY A 364 -24.90 9.53 5.52
CA GLY A 364 -26.23 8.96 5.35
C GLY A 364 -27.34 9.70 6.08
N ARG A 365 -28.43 8.97 6.29
CA ARG A 365 -29.64 9.48 6.94
C ARG A 365 -30.21 8.44 7.89
N ARG A 366 -30.75 8.92 9.01
CA ARG A 366 -31.53 8.10 9.94
C ARG A 366 -32.80 8.86 10.33
N ASP A 367 -33.94 8.19 10.22
CA ASP A 367 -35.25 8.74 10.58
C ASP A 367 -35.54 10.12 9.95
N GLY A 368 -35.08 10.32 8.71
CA GLY A 368 -35.24 11.58 7.97
C GLY A 368 -34.21 12.67 8.28
N VAL A 369 -33.31 12.47 9.24
CA VAL A 369 -32.25 13.44 9.62
C VAL A 369 -30.92 13.03 9.00
N THR A 370 -30.25 13.95 8.31
CA THR A 370 -28.95 13.75 7.67
C THR A 370 -27.80 13.81 8.67
N GLY A 371 -26.72 13.09 8.35
CA GLY A 371 -25.56 12.97 9.20
C GLY A 371 -24.58 11.94 8.67
N PHE A 372 -23.86 11.29 9.58
CA PHE A 372 -22.96 10.21 9.21
C PHE A 372 -22.99 9.08 10.24
N TRP A 373 -22.81 7.87 9.77
CA TRP A 373 -22.54 6.69 10.56
C TRP A 373 -21.05 6.62 10.86
N HIS A 374 -20.67 6.28 12.08
CA HIS A 374 -19.26 6.15 12.45
C HIS A 374 -19.02 5.00 13.42
N LYS A 375 -17.78 4.49 13.38
CA LYS A 375 -17.24 3.49 14.32
C LYS A 375 -15.71 3.52 14.30
N MET A 376 -15.05 2.95 15.31
CA MET A 376 -13.61 2.68 15.19
C MET A 376 -13.35 1.52 14.24
N LEU A 377 -12.15 1.46 13.65
CA LEU A 377 -11.74 0.49 12.64
C LEU A 377 -12.13 -0.96 13.00
N THR A 378 -11.91 -1.35 14.25
CA THR A 378 -12.13 -2.72 14.75
C THR A 378 -13.46 -2.93 15.45
N ASP A 379 -14.27 -1.89 15.65
CA ASP A 379 -15.57 -2.01 16.33
C ASP A 379 -16.59 -2.74 15.43
N ALA A 380 -17.53 -3.46 16.05
CA ALA A 380 -18.53 -4.23 15.31
C ALA A 380 -19.80 -3.42 14.96
N GLU A 381 -20.05 -2.31 15.65
CA GLU A 381 -21.32 -1.57 15.57
C GLU A 381 -21.12 -0.15 15.05
N TRP A 382 -22.07 0.32 14.25
CA TRP A 382 -22.13 1.69 13.74
C TRP A 382 -23.04 2.55 14.62
N THR A 383 -22.60 3.77 14.92
CA THR A 383 -23.40 4.81 15.59
C THR A 383 -23.72 5.92 14.60
N PHE A 384 -24.92 6.51 14.67
CA PHE A 384 -25.30 7.63 13.81
C PHE A 384 -25.13 8.97 14.55
N GLU A 385 -24.42 9.90 13.94
CA GLU A 385 -24.32 11.29 14.39
C GLU A 385 -25.10 12.20 13.43
N ALA A 386 -26.12 12.88 13.96
CA ALA A 386 -26.91 13.84 13.19
C ALA A 386 -26.14 15.15 13.00
N THR A 387 -26.10 15.64 11.76
CA THR A 387 -25.50 16.94 11.43
C THR A 387 -26.55 17.93 10.92
N GLY A 388 -27.58 17.46 10.22
CA GLY A 388 -28.58 18.30 9.57
C GLY A 388 -28.08 19.02 8.31
N GLU A 389 -26.85 18.75 7.88
CA GLU A 389 -26.27 19.28 6.64
C GLU A 389 -26.83 18.52 5.42
N GLU A 390 -26.77 19.14 4.24
CA GLU A 390 -27.17 18.46 3.00
C GLU A 390 -26.23 17.27 2.70
N LEU A 391 -26.78 16.21 2.09
CA LEU A 391 -25.96 15.07 1.64
C LEU A 391 -25.08 15.51 0.47
N HIS A 392 -23.84 15.06 0.46
CA HIS A 392 -22.89 15.33 -0.64
C HIS A 392 -23.25 14.50 -1.87
N ASP A 393 -23.69 13.26 -1.66
CA ASP A 393 -24.04 12.30 -2.71
C ASP A 393 -25.49 11.79 -2.58
N ASP A 394 -25.98 11.17 -3.64
CA ASP A 394 -27.24 10.43 -3.64
C ASP A 394 -27.17 9.18 -2.74
N LEU A 395 -28.32 8.79 -2.19
CA LEU A 395 -28.46 7.54 -1.45
C LEU A 395 -28.22 6.33 -2.36
N ILE A 396 -27.51 5.32 -1.85
CA ILE A 396 -27.24 4.07 -2.55
C ILE A 396 -28.17 2.93 -2.10
N ASP A 397 -28.24 1.85 -2.89
CA ASP A 397 -29.02 0.65 -2.58
C ASP A 397 -28.32 -0.22 -1.51
N ASN A 398 -28.37 0.24 -0.26
CA ASN A 398 -27.78 -0.44 0.89
C ASN A 398 -28.73 -1.49 1.49
N ALA A 399 -28.69 -2.70 0.95
CA ALA A 399 -29.38 -3.84 1.55
C ALA A 399 -28.71 -4.27 2.88
N PRO A 400 -29.44 -4.84 3.85
CA PRO A 400 -28.86 -5.31 5.11
C PRO A 400 -27.97 -6.57 4.95
N THR A 401 -28.02 -7.23 3.80
CA THR A 401 -27.21 -8.41 3.48
C THR A 401 -25.99 -8.04 2.65
N ASP A 402 -24.90 -8.81 2.78
CA ASP A 402 -23.72 -8.68 1.94
C ASP A 402 -24.05 -8.92 0.46
N ARG A 403 -23.62 -7.99 -0.40
CA ARG A 403 -23.78 -8.05 -1.87
C ARG A 403 -22.44 -7.88 -2.59
N SER A 404 -21.32 -8.14 -1.91
CA SER A 404 -19.97 -7.91 -2.43
C SER A 404 -19.68 -8.71 -3.70
N VAL A 405 -20.38 -9.83 -3.90
CA VAL A 405 -20.21 -10.73 -5.05
C VAL A 405 -21.21 -10.50 -6.18
N ASP A 406 -22.19 -9.61 -6.02
CA ASP A 406 -23.23 -9.36 -7.02
C ASP A 406 -22.66 -8.72 -8.29
N THR A 407 -21.61 -7.91 -8.14
CA THR A 407 -20.90 -7.28 -9.26
C THR A 407 -19.40 -7.40 -9.06
N LEU A 408 -18.82 -8.45 -9.65
CA LEU A 408 -17.38 -8.66 -9.68
C LEU A 408 -16.84 -8.37 -11.07
N ALA A 409 -15.66 -7.76 -11.12
CA ALA A 409 -14.86 -7.74 -12.33
C ALA A 409 -14.49 -9.18 -12.76
N PRO A 410 -14.16 -9.39 -14.04
CA PRO A 410 -13.57 -10.64 -14.50
C PRO A 410 -12.32 -11.01 -13.70
N PRO A 411 -12.01 -12.31 -13.53
CA PRO A 411 -10.71 -12.69 -12.99
C PRO A 411 -9.58 -12.19 -13.89
N SER A 412 -8.37 -12.07 -13.33
CA SER A 412 -7.17 -11.83 -14.12
C SER A 412 -7.06 -12.86 -15.26
N PRO A 413 -6.63 -12.46 -16.47
CA PRO A 413 -6.58 -13.37 -17.62
C PRO A 413 -5.37 -14.31 -17.60
N TRP A 414 -4.41 -14.12 -16.69
CA TRP A 414 -3.14 -14.83 -16.72
C TRP A 414 -3.21 -16.15 -15.95
N GLY A 415 -3.38 -17.27 -16.66
CA GLY A 415 -3.20 -18.62 -16.10
C GLY A 415 -1.80 -19.12 -16.37
N PHE A 416 -1.11 -19.63 -15.34
CA PHE A 416 0.25 -20.14 -15.47
C PHE A 416 0.43 -21.53 -14.90
N THR A 417 1.35 -22.25 -15.53
CA THR A 417 1.93 -23.49 -15.06
C THR A 417 3.44 -23.28 -15.00
N ALA A 418 4.07 -23.55 -13.86
CA ALA A 418 5.49 -23.33 -13.65
C ALA A 418 6.12 -24.50 -12.90
N SER A 419 7.30 -24.97 -13.35
CA SER A 419 8.03 -26.00 -12.60
C SER A 419 8.59 -25.41 -11.30
N LEU A 420 8.41 -26.13 -10.19
CA LEU A 420 9.10 -25.80 -8.95
C LEU A 420 10.55 -26.31 -9.02
N PRO A 421 11.54 -25.47 -8.74
CA PRO A 421 12.95 -25.84 -8.76
C PRO A 421 13.29 -26.78 -7.60
N SER A 422 14.37 -27.56 -7.74
CA SER A 422 15.01 -28.21 -6.61
C SER A 422 15.60 -27.15 -5.69
N ARG A 423 15.47 -27.37 -4.37
CA ARG A 423 15.93 -26.41 -3.35
C ARG A 423 17.35 -26.71 -2.86
N ASP A 424 18.17 -27.35 -3.69
CA ASP A 424 19.56 -27.71 -3.36
C ASP A 424 20.57 -26.66 -3.84
N ALA A 425 20.10 -25.59 -4.49
CA ALA A 425 20.94 -24.51 -4.99
C ALA A 425 21.59 -23.70 -3.87
N MET A 426 22.76 -23.12 -4.15
CA MET A 426 23.49 -22.26 -3.20
C MET A 426 22.81 -20.90 -2.95
N VAL A 427 21.97 -20.46 -3.89
CA VAL A 427 21.19 -19.21 -3.81
C VAL A 427 19.73 -19.59 -3.97
N ASP A 428 18.95 -19.41 -2.91
CA ASP A 428 17.50 -19.58 -2.90
C ASP A 428 16.81 -18.31 -2.36
N ALA A 429 15.48 -18.30 -2.38
CA ALA A 429 14.70 -17.15 -1.93
C ALA A 429 14.97 -16.78 -0.46
N ASP A 430 15.27 -17.75 0.40
CA ASP A 430 15.63 -17.50 1.81
C ASP A 430 16.91 -16.66 1.89
N LEU A 431 17.95 -17.04 1.12
CA LEU A 431 19.19 -16.27 1.07
C LEU A 431 18.99 -14.86 0.53
N LEU A 432 18.20 -14.69 -0.54
CA LEU A 432 17.91 -13.36 -1.09
C LEU A 432 17.24 -12.49 -0.03
N LEU A 433 16.20 -13.01 0.63
CA LEU A 433 15.51 -12.31 1.71
C LEU A 433 16.45 -11.87 2.84
N ASP A 434 17.39 -12.74 3.21
CA ASP A 434 18.32 -12.46 4.30
C ASP A 434 19.35 -11.37 3.98
N ILE A 435 19.85 -11.32 2.76
CA ILE A 435 20.90 -10.36 2.35
C ILE A 435 20.36 -8.96 2.05
N GLY A 436 19.04 -8.76 1.98
CA GLY A 436 18.41 -7.44 1.81
C GLY A 436 18.76 -6.75 0.49
N LEU A 437 19.03 -7.53 -0.57
CA LEU A 437 19.15 -6.95 -1.90
C LEU A 437 17.75 -6.55 -2.41
N PRO A 438 17.62 -5.47 -3.20
CA PRO A 438 16.37 -5.18 -3.88
C PRO A 438 16.03 -6.37 -4.79
N TYR A 439 14.98 -7.13 -4.49
CA TYR A 439 14.65 -8.33 -5.26
C TYR A 439 14.26 -8.03 -6.70
N SER A 440 13.92 -6.77 -6.98
CA SER A 440 13.68 -6.23 -8.32
C SER A 440 14.93 -6.16 -9.20
N VAL A 441 16.14 -6.19 -8.64
CA VAL A 441 17.40 -6.13 -9.42
C VAL A 441 18.02 -7.51 -9.66
N VAL A 442 17.54 -8.55 -8.99
CA VAL A 442 17.98 -9.93 -9.22
C VAL A 442 16.92 -10.64 -10.06
N ASP A 443 17.06 -10.56 -11.37
CA ASP A 443 16.27 -11.39 -12.28
C ASP A 443 16.64 -12.87 -12.05
N PRO A 444 15.70 -13.72 -11.62
CA PRO A 444 15.98 -15.14 -11.45
C PRO A 444 16.42 -15.81 -12.77
N ARG A 445 16.03 -15.28 -13.93
CA ARG A 445 16.48 -15.73 -15.26
C ARG A 445 17.95 -15.37 -15.54
N LEU A 446 18.51 -14.33 -14.90
CA LEU A 446 19.95 -14.05 -14.97
C LEU A 446 20.79 -15.12 -14.26
N LEU A 447 20.25 -15.77 -13.23
CA LEU A 447 20.91 -16.90 -12.59
C LEU A 447 20.96 -18.11 -13.54
N ASP A 448 19.91 -18.34 -14.34
CA ASP A 448 19.92 -19.37 -15.41
C ASP A 448 20.98 -19.04 -16.47
N ALA A 449 21.00 -17.78 -16.94
CA ALA A 449 21.98 -17.31 -17.92
C ALA A 449 23.43 -17.42 -17.41
N ALA A 450 23.65 -17.29 -16.10
CA ALA A 450 24.95 -17.45 -15.45
C ALA A 450 25.32 -18.92 -15.15
N GLY A 451 24.54 -19.91 -15.62
CA GLY A 451 24.81 -21.33 -15.45
C GLY A 451 24.47 -21.89 -14.06
N GLN A 452 23.73 -21.14 -13.24
CA GLN A 452 23.19 -21.56 -11.94
C GLN A 452 21.74 -22.04 -12.11
N ALA A 453 21.50 -22.91 -13.10
CA ALA A 453 20.18 -23.48 -13.34
C ALA A 453 19.81 -24.42 -12.19
N ALA A 454 18.66 -24.19 -11.57
CA ALA A 454 18.12 -25.12 -10.59
C ALA A 454 17.46 -26.29 -11.35
N ALA A 455 17.83 -27.53 -11.04
CA ALA A 455 17.19 -28.69 -11.65
C ALA A 455 15.70 -28.72 -11.27
N PRO A 456 14.78 -29.16 -12.13
CA PRO A 456 13.37 -29.28 -11.76
C PRO A 456 13.23 -30.31 -10.62
N SER A 457 12.38 -29.99 -9.65
CA SER A 457 12.06 -30.92 -8.55
C SER A 457 11.09 -32.03 -8.97
N GLY A 458 10.43 -31.87 -10.12
CA GLY A 458 9.33 -32.72 -10.58
C GLY A 458 7.95 -32.26 -10.09
N TYR A 459 7.88 -31.29 -9.17
CA TYR A 459 6.64 -30.63 -8.80
C TYR A 459 6.32 -29.48 -9.77
N GLU A 460 5.03 -29.27 -10.03
CA GLU A 460 4.52 -28.25 -10.94
C GLU A 460 3.48 -27.38 -10.23
N LEU A 461 3.68 -26.07 -10.24
CA LEU A 461 2.76 -25.07 -9.69
C LEU A 461 1.77 -24.65 -10.76
N HIS A 462 0.49 -24.68 -10.44
CA HIS A 462 -0.60 -24.16 -11.26
C HIS A 462 -1.28 -23.00 -10.55
N VAL A 463 -1.47 -21.89 -11.28
CA VAL A 463 -2.18 -20.72 -10.78
C VAL A 463 -3.14 -20.21 -11.85
N ASP A 464 -4.41 -20.14 -11.49
CA ASP A 464 -5.45 -19.53 -12.31
C ASP A 464 -5.57 -18.04 -11.96
N GLY A 465 -5.67 -17.18 -12.97
CA GLY A 465 -5.86 -15.74 -12.78
C GLY A 465 -4.81 -15.09 -11.89
N PHE A 466 -3.54 -15.42 -12.13
CA PHE A 466 -2.41 -14.75 -11.51
C PHE A 466 -2.51 -13.24 -11.72
N ASP A 467 -2.54 -12.46 -10.65
CA ASP A 467 -2.54 -11.01 -10.70
C ASP A 467 -1.36 -10.48 -9.88
N PRO A 468 -0.39 -9.75 -10.46
CA PRO A 468 0.75 -9.23 -9.71
C PRO A 468 0.34 -8.28 -8.55
N ALA A 469 -0.86 -7.69 -8.59
CA ALA A 469 -1.38 -6.84 -7.52
C ALA A 469 -1.96 -7.62 -6.32
N ALA A 470 -2.36 -8.88 -6.52
CA ALA A 470 -2.81 -9.71 -5.41
C ALA A 470 -1.60 -10.11 -4.55
N THR A 471 -1.74 -10.08 -3.23
CA THR A 471 -0.67 -10.54 -2.31
C THR A 471 -0.78 -12.03 -1.98
N THR A 472 -1.98 -12.59 -2.05
CA THR A 472 -2.27 -14.00 -1.81
C THR A 472 -3.30 -14.48 -2.84
N ARG A 473 -3.12 -15.69 -3.37
CA ARG A 473 -4.12 -16.36 -4.22
C ARG A 473 -4.11 -17.87 -4.02
N ALA A 474 -5.23 -18.52 -4.36
CA ALA A 474 -5.28 -19.97 -4.45
C ALA A 474 -4.43 -20.45 -5.63
N ALA A 475 -3.76 -21.59 -5.43
CA ALA A 475 -2.99 -22.29 -6.45
C ALA A 475 -2.99 -23.80 -6.13
N SER A 476 -2.40 -24.61 -6.99
CA SER A 476 -2.18 -26.02 -6.70
C SER A 476 -0.78 -26.45 -7.11
N VAL A 477 -0.27 -27.48 -6.44
CA VAL A 477 0.97 -28.15 -6.82
C VAL A 477 0.63 -29.56 -7.27
N THR A 478 1.00 -29.90 -8.51
CA THR A 478 0.98 -31.28 -9.00
C THR A 478 2.29 -31.96 -8.66
N THR A 479 2.19 -33.13 -8.05
CA THR A 479 3.33 -33.96 -7.64
C THR A 479 3.90 -34.75 -8.82
N PRO A 480 5.13 -35.30 -8.71
CA PRO A 480 5.74 -36.10 -9.79
C PRO A 480 4.92 -37.33 -10.21
N ASP A 481 4.06 -37.85 -9.32
CA ASP A 481 3.14 -38.97 -9.55
C ASP A 481 1.73 -38.53 -9.99
N GLY A 482 1.49 -37.22 -10.12
CA GLY A 482 0.26 -36.64 -10.69
C GLY A 482 -0.83 -36.33 -9.68
N GLU A 483 -0.58 -36.46 -8.37
CA GLU A 483 -1.50 -36.01 -7.33
C GLU A 483 -1.49 -34.48 -7.23
N THR A 484 -2.58 -33.89 -6.76
CA THR A 484 -2.74 -32.42 -6.68
C THR A 484 -2.89 -32.00 -5.23
N ILE A 485 -2.02 -31.10 -4.79
CA ILE A 485 -2.01 -30.53 -3.44
C ILE A 485 -2.49 -29.07 -3.53
N PRO A 486 -3.58 -28.68 -2.84
CA PRO A 486 -3.98 -27.28 -2.78
C PRO A 486 -2.97 -26.46 -1.98
N VAL A 487 -2.58 -25.30 -2.51
CA VAL A 487 -1.65 -24.37 -1.89
C VAL A 487 -2.15 -22.93 -1.98
N GLN A 488 -1.54 -22.04 -1.21
CA GLN A 488 -1.62 -20.60 -1.42
C GLN A 488 -0.31 -20.11 -2.05
N LEU A 489 -0.42 -19.24 -3.05
CA LEU A 489 0.69 -18.53 -3.65
C LEU A 489 0.66 -17.07 -3.19
N HIS A 490 1.71 -16.70 -2.47
CA HIS A 490 1.91 -15.32 -2.02
C HIS A 490 2.89 -14.59 -2.93
N SER A 491 2.70 -13.27 -3.08
CA SER A 491 3.64 -12.40 -3.78
C SER A 491 3.72 -11.00 -3.17
N ALA A 492 4.87 -10.36 -3.34
CA ALA A 492 5.05 -8.92 -3.16
C ALA A 492 5.87 -8.35 -4.33
N ASP A 493 5.52 -7.15 -4.78
CA ASP A 493 6.15 -6.47 -5.92
C ASP A 493 7.17 -5.44 -5.43
N GLY A 494 8.45 -5.76 -5.62
CA GLY A 494 9.54 -4.96 -5.06
C GLY A 494 9.74 -3.59 -5.73
N MET A 495 10.53 -2.74 -5.07
CA MET A 495 10.97 -1.43 -5.57
C MET A 495 11.58 -1.50 -6.98
N ARG A 496 11.11 -0.74 -7.97
CA ARG A 496 11.69 -0.71 -9.33
C ARG A 496 12.39 0.61 -9.60
N MET A 497 13.53 0.55 -10.28
CA MET A 497 14.31 1.73 -10.68
C MET A 497 13.76 2.42 -11.93
N TYR A 498 13.04 1.68 -12.77
CA TYR A 498 12.61 2.13 -14.09
C TYR A 498 11.09 1.97 -14.25
N PRO A 499 10.44 2.92 -14.95
CA PRO A 499 9.04 2.83 -15.32
C PRO A 499 8.71 1.56 -16.11
N ARG A 500 7.50 1.05 -15.93
CA ARG A 500 6.88 0.02 -16.79
C ARG A 500 5.37 0.12 -16.82
N ALA A 501 4.76 -0.64 -17.72
CA ALA A 501 3.30 -0.73 -17.81
C ALA A 501 2.69 -1.46 -16.60
N ALA A 502 1.41 -1.16 -16.33
CA ALA A 502 0.58 -1.87 -15.38
C ALA A 502 0.35 -3.34 -15.79
N GLY A 503 0.07 -4.20 -14.81
CA GLY A 503 -0.17 -5.63 -15.05
C GLY A 503 1.08 -6.41 -15.45
N LEU A 504 0.90 -7.40 -16.34
CA LEU A 504 1.96 -8.16 -16.99
C LEU A 504 1.99 -7.86 -18.50
N ASP A 505 3.20 -7.81 -19.03
CA ASP A 505 3.51 -7.62 -20.45
C ASP A 505 4.69 -8.53 -20.83
N ALA A 506 5.24 -8.36 -22.04
CA ALA A 506 6.41 -9.12 -22.48
C ALA A 506 7.68 -8.84 -21.64
N GLN A 507 7.70 -7.81 -20.79
CA GLN A 507 8.84 -7.50 -19.93
C GLN A 507 8.66 -8.19 -18.56
N PRO A 508 9.65 -9.01 -18.14
CA PRO A 508 9.63 -9.69 -16.86
C PRO A 508 9.28 -8.78 -15.67
N ARG A 509 8.30 -9.19 -14.85
CA ARG A 509 8.01 -8.63 -13.52
C ARG A 509 8.60 -9.55 -12.46
N HIS A 510 9.53 -9.01 -11.69
CA HIS A 510 10.21 -9.75 -10.62
C HIS A 510 9.47 -9.55 -9.31
N LEU A 511 9.10 -10.66 -8.68
CA LEU A 511 8.35 -10.69 -7.44
C LEU A 511 9.07 -11.60 -6.45
N ILE A 512 8.96 -11.29 -5.17
CA ILE A 512 9.18 -12.30 -4.12
C ILE A 512 7.86 -12.99 -3.82
N GLY A 513 7.93 -14.21 -3.31
CA GLY A 513 6.73 -14.94 -2.95
C GLY A 513 7.00 -16.07 -1.98
N ALA A 514 5.94 -16.83 -1.72
CA ALA A 514 6.01 -18.07 -0.99
C ALA A 514 4.88 -19.01 -1.42
N VAL A 515 5.15 -20.31 -1.32
CA VAL A 515 4.12 -21.35 -1.38
C VAL A 515 3.78 -21.76 0.05
N GLU A 516 2.51 -21.64 0.43
CA GLU A 516 2.01 -21.98 1.76
C GLU A 516 0.98 -23.11 1.69
N LEU A 517 1.05 -24.05 2.63
CA LEU A 517 -0.04 -24.98 2.91
C LEU A 517 -0.94 -24.41 4.00
N ALA A 518 -2.26 -24.46 3.76
CA ALA A 518 -3.22 -24.20 4.82
C ALA A 518 -2.99 -25.19 5.99
N PRO A 519 -3.24 -24.78 7.26
CA PRO A 519 -2.95 -25.61 8.43
C PRO A 519 -3.48 -27.05 8.33
N GLU A 520 -4.71 -27.21 7.86
CA GLU A 520 -5.37 -28.50 7.67
C GLU A 520 -4.68 -29.38 6.61
N VAL A 521 -4.16 -28.78 5.54
CA VAL A 521 -3.40 -29.51 4.51
C VAL A 521 -2.04 -29.90 5.07
N PHE A 522 -1.35 -28.99 5.76
CA PHE A 522 -0.06 -29.28 6.38
C PHE A 522 -0.15 -30.41 7.41
N ASP A 523 -1.20 -30.45 8.23
CA ASP A 523 -1.43 -31.49 9.23
C ASP A 523 -1.79 -32.85 8.63
N ALA A 524 -2.35 -32.88 7.42
CA ALA A 524 -2.63 -34.10 6.68
C ALA A 524 -1.36 -34.91 6.35
N ARG A 525 -0.15 -34.33 6.44
CA ARG A 525 1.13 -35.05 6.24
C ARG A 525 1.30 -36.31 7.09
N GLY A 526 0.58 -36.44 8.21
CA GLY A 526 0.58 -37.66 9.02
C GLY A 526 -0.19 -38.84 8.40
N SER A 527 -1.05 -38.57 7.42
CA SER A 527 -1.97 -39.54 6.80
C SER A 527 -1.97 -39.54 5.27
N ASP A 528 -1.49 -38.46 4.65
CA ASP A 528 -1.41 -38.25 3.21
C ASP A 528 0.06 -38.35 2.74
N PRO A 529 0.44 -39.43 2.03
CA PRO A 529 1.81 -39.63 1.59
C PRO A 529 2.33 -38.57 0.61
N ALA A 530 1.49 -38.01 -0.25
CA ALA A 530 1.91 -37.00 -1.23
C ALA A 530 2.19 -35.67 -0.54
N VAL A 531 1.33 -35.26 0.40
CA VAL A 531 1.59 -34.10 1.25
C VAL A 531 2.85 -34.33 2.09
N ALA A 532 3.03 -35.51 2.70
CA ALA A 532 4.23 -35.84 3.47
C ALA A 532 5.51 -35.70 2.62
N ALA A 533 5.52 -36.28 1.41
CA ALA A 533 6.64 -36.20 0.49
C ALA A 533 6.93 -34.76 0.04
N PHE A 534 5.90 -33.97 -0.25
CA PHE A 534 6.06 -32.56 -0.62
C PHE A 534 6.61 -31.73 0.53
N VAL A 535 6.09 -31.92 1.75
CA VAL A 535 6.56 -31.21 2.95
C VAL A 535 8.00 -31.57 3.27
N ASP A 536 8.34 -32.85 3.33
CA ASP A 536 9.68 -33.31 3.70
C ASP A 536 10.70 -33.03 2.60
N GLY A 537 10.34 -33.25 1.34
CA GLY A 537 11.22 -33.15 0.19
C GLY A 537 11.40 -31.73 -0.33
N TRP A 538 10.32 -31.01 -0.61
CA TRP A 538 10.38 -29.69 -1.22
C TRP A 538 10.23 -28.56 -0.20
N MET A 539 9.27 -28.62 0.72
CA MET A 539 9.08 -27.55 1.72
C MET A 539 10.09 -27.61 2.88
N LYS A 540 10.98 -28.61 2.92
CA LYS A 540 12.00 -28.81 3.97
C LYS A 540 11.40 -28.84 5.39
N GLY A 541 10.24 -29.45 5.54
CA GLY A 541 9.51 -29.57 6.81
C GLY A 541 8.76 -28.30 7.25
N LYS A 542 8.74 -27.23 6.43
CA LYS A 542 8.05 -25.98 6.73
C LYS A 542 6.64 -25.98 6.12
N ARG A 543 5.74 -25.20 6.74
CA ARG A 543 4.37 -24.95 6.23
C ARG A 543 4.35 -23.90 5.12
N ILE A 544 5.33 -23.01 5.11
CA ILE A 544 5.51 -21.95 4.12
C ILE A 544 6.94 -21.99 3.60
N ALA A 545 7.08 -21.92 2.28
CA ALA A 545 8.34 -22.08 1.58
C ALA A 545 8.55 -20.86 0.65
N PRO A 546 9.51 -19.97 0.97
CA PRO A 546 9.79 -18.80 0.14
C PRO A 546 10.27 -19.17 -1.26
N ILE A 547 9.89 -18.36 -2.23
CA ILE A 547 10.27 -18.46 -3.65
C ILE A 547 10.52 -17.05 -4.22
N THR A 548 11.17 -17.00 -5.37
CA THR A 548 11.20 -15.82 -6.24
C THR A 548 10.48 -16.14 -7.54
N MET A 549 9.87 -15.12 -8.15
CA MET A 549 9.08 -15.27 -9.35
C MET A 549 9.46 -14.25 -10.39
N SER A 550 9.39 -14.66 -11.65
CA SER A 550 9.51 -13.76 -12.79
C SER A 550 8.37 -14.03 -13.77
N ALA A 551 7.41 -13.10 -13.82
CA ALA A 551 6.19 -13.25 -14.61
C ALA A 551 6.22 -12.34 -15.85
N THR A 552 5.70 -12.81 -16.97
CA THR A 552 5.37 -12.03 -18.17
C THR A 552 3.91 -12.28 -18.50
N ASP A 553 3.36 -11.65 -19.53
CA ASP A 553 2.00 -11.93 -20.01
C ASP A 553 1.76 -13.38 -20.51
N SER A 554 2.83 -14.18 -20.65
CA SER A 554 2.80 -15.50 -21.29
C SER A 554 3.57 -16.59 -20.53
N ASP A 555 4.32 -16.24 -19.49
CA ASP A 555 5.20 -17.17 -18.77
C ASP A 555 5.41 -16.78 -17.30
N LEU A 556 5.57 -17.78 -16.44
CA LEU A 556 5.93 -17.64 -15.03
C LEU A 556 7.11 -18.57 -14.71
N VAL A 557 8.22 -17.97 -14.27
CA VAL A 557 9.39 -18.71 -13.76
C VAL A 557 9.43 -18.63 -12.24
N VAL A 558 9.62 -19.77 -11.57
CA VAL A 558 9.73 -19.88 -10.10
C VAL A 558 11.14 -20.36 -9.72
N ARG A 559 11.70 -19.77 -8.65
CA ARG A 559 13.08 -20.00 -8.19
C ARG A 559 13.18 -20.11 -6.67
#